data_AF-A0A3C0FSR5-F1
#
_entry.id   AF-A0A3C0FSR5-F1
#
_cell.length_a   1.000
_cell.length_b   1.000
_cell.length_c   1.000
_cell.angle_alpha   90.00
_cell.angle_beta   90.00
_cell.angle_gamma   90.00
#
_symmetry.space_group_name_H-M   'P 1'
#
loop_
_entity.id
_entity.type
_entity.pdbx_description
1 polymer ?
#
loop_
_entity_poly.entity_id
_entity_poly.type
_entity_poly.pdbx_seq_one_letter_code
_entity_poly.pdbx_strand_id
1 'polypeptide(L)' 'HRLEEMGISLHLSEVKGPVMDRLKKTHFLDELTGEVFLSQFEAVSKLTDGQVAETPPSTEPKIKLV' A
#
# COMPACT_ATOMS: atom_id res chain seq x y z
N HIS A 1 -11.34 -7.98 12.20
CA HIS A 1 -12.73 -8.38 12.52
C HIS A 1 -13.71 -7.21 12.66
N ARG A 2 -13.71 -6.33 13.68
CA ARG A 2 -14.77 -5.30 13.81
C ARG A 2 -14.99 -4.39 12.59
N LEU A 3 -13.91 -3.89 11.97
CA LEU A 3 -14.01 -3.04 10.78
C LEU A 3 -14.55 -3.83 9.57
N GLU A 4 -14.04 -5.04 9.38
CA GLU A 4 -14.47 -5.98 8.34
C GLU A 4 -15.96 -6.35 8.46
N GLU A 5 -16.43 -6.64 9.68
CA GLU A 5 -17.84 -6.92 9.99
C GLU A 5 -18.74 -5.73 9.65
N MET A 6 -18.21 -4.51 9.68
CA MET A 6 -18.91 -3.29 9.27
C MET A 6 -18.76 -2.97 7.76
N GLY A 7 -18.08 -3.82 6.99
CA GLY A 7 -17.77 -3.58 5.59
C GLY A 7 -16.74 -2.46 5.36
N ILE A 8 -15.90 -2.16 6.35
CA ILE A 8 -14.86 -1.13 6.29
C ILE A 8 -13.48 -1.79 6.21
N SER A 9 -12.70 -1.46 5.19
CA SER A 9 -11.30 -1.88 5.07
C SER A 9 -10.35 -0.89 5.76
N LEU A 10 -9.36 -1.41 6.49
CA LEU A 10 -8.28 -0.61 7.07
C LEU A 10 -7.07 -0.60 6.13
N HIS A 11 -6.67 0.58 5.67
CA HIS A 11 -5.45 0.79 4.87
C HIS A 11 -4.40 1.53 5.70
N LEU A 12 -3.12 1.23 5.47
CA LEU A 12 -2.00 1.96 6.07
C LEU A 12 -1.23 2.71 4.97
N SER A 13 -1.01 4.00 5.13
CA SER A 13 -0.14 4.77 4.23
C SER A 13 1.19 5.12 4.91
N GLU A 14 2.25 5.23 4.12
CA GLU A 14 3.61 5.61 4.56
C GLU A 14 4.31 4.62 5.48
N VAL A 15 3.99 3.34 5.38
CA VAL A 15 4.70 2.32 6.16
C VAL A 15 6.05 2.02 5.52
N LYS A 16 7.10 2.54 6.15
CA LYS A 16 8.50 2.39 5.69
C LYS A 16 9.15 1.13 6.28
N GLY A 17 10.33 0.76 5.74
CA GLY A 17 11.07 -0.48 6.06
C GLY A 17 11.11 -0.84 7.56
N PRO A 18 11.62 0.03 8.46
CA PRO A 18 11.71 -0.30 9.88
C PRO A 18 10.37 -0.63 10.56
N VAL A 19 9.26 -0.03 10.08
CA VAL A 19 7.92 -0.31 10.60
C VAL A 19 7.38 -1.60 9.96
N MET A 20 7.54 -1.75 8.64
CA MET A 20 7.12 -2.95 7.91
C MET A 20 7.80 -4.22 8.45
N ASP A 21 9.09 -4.13 8.78
CA ASP A 21 9.86 -5.25 9.34
C ASP A 21 9.36 -5.69 10.72
N ARG A 22 8.75 -4.78 11.48
CA ARG A 22 8.10 -5.12 12.75
C ARG A 22 6.72 -5.72 12.51
N LEU A 23 5.93 -5.14 11.61
CA LEU A 23 4.59 -5.64 11.25
C LEU A 23 4.65 -7.07 10.70
N LYS A 24 5.64 -7.38 9.86
CA LYS A 24 5.89 -8.73 9.32
C LYS A 24 6.18 -9.81 10.38
N LYS A 25 6.51 -9.42 11.62
CA LYS A 25 6.72 -10.36 12.74
C LYS A 25 5.45 -10.61 13.56
N THR A 26 4.31 -10.11 13.10
CA THR A 26 3.01 -10.22 13.76
C THR A 26 1.97 -10.76 12.80
N HIS A 27 0.83 -11.24 13.31
CA HIS A 27 -0.32 -11.65 12.48
C HIS A 27 -1.09 -10.48 11.87
N PHE A 28 -0.72 -9.23 12.21
CA PHE A 28 -1.50 -8.05 11.82
C PHE A 28 -1.65 -7.91 10.30
N LEU A 29 -0.58 -8.14 9.53
CA LEU A 29 -0.65 -8.01 8.07
C LEU A 29 -1.43 -9.15 7.42
N ASP A 30 -1.44 -10.33 8.02
CA ASP A 30 -2.20 -11.48 7.52
C ASP A 30 -3.72 -11.25 7.71
N GLU A 31 -4.10 -10.53 8.76
CA GLU A 31 -5.49 -10.17 9.09
C GLU A 31 -5.90 -8.80 8.53
N LEU A 32 -5.00 -8.07 7.87
CA LEU A 32 -5.29 -6.75 7.33
C LEU A 32 -6.23 -6.88 6.13
N THR A 33 -7.42 -6.29 6.24
CA THR A 33 -8.44 -6.33 5.17
C THR A 33 -8.24 -5.29 4.07
N GLY A 34 -7.30 -4.37 4.26
CA GLY A 34 -6.89 -3.39 3.25
C GLY A 34 -5.41 -3.54 2.89
N GLU A 35 -4.81 -2.46 2.45
CA GLU A 35 -3.49 -2.46 1.83
C GLU A 35 -2.51 -1.53 2.54
N VAL A 36 -1.23 -1.82 2.37
CA VAL A 36 -0.12 -0.99 2.84
C VAL A 36 0.47 -0.25 1.65
N PHE A 37 0.50 1.08 1.73
CA PHE A 37 1.01 1.97 0.70
C PHE A 37 2.28 2.68 1.14
N LEU A 38 3.18 2.98 0.20
CA LEU A 38 4.43 3.68 0.49
C LEU A 38 4.23 5.19 0.65
N SER A 39 3.17 5.74 0.07
CA SER A 39 2.80 7.16 0.20
C SER A 39 1.31 7.36 0.38
N GLN A 40 0.92 8.50 0.97
CA GLN A 40 -0.48 8.91 1.04
C GLN A 40 -1.08 9.14 -0.34
N PHE A 41 -0.30 9.70 -1.28
CA PHE A 41 -0.74 9.92 -2.65
C PHE A 41 -1.14 8.60 -3.31
N GLU A 42 -0.28 7.57 -3.23
CA GLU A 42 -0.57 6.23 -3.75
C GLU A 42 -1.85 5.63 -3.16
N ALA A 43 -2.01 5.75 -1.83
CA ALA A 43 -3.21 5.27 -1.13
C ALA A 43 -4.47 5.97 -1.63
N VAL A 44 -4.45 7.31 -1.69
CA VAL A 44 -5.59 8.10 -2.16
C VAL A 44 -5.90 7.77 -3.60
N SER A 45 -4.92 7.86 -4.51
CA SER A 45 -5.12 7.57 -5.92
C SER A 45 -5.76 6.20 -6.13
N LYS A 46 -5.25 5.14 -5.50
CA LYS A 46 -5.83 3.79 -5.65
C LYS A 46 -7.25 3.69 -5.10
N LEU A 47 -7.51 4.29 -3.94
CA LEU A 47 -8.82 4.19 -3.28
C LEU A 47 -9.87 5.11 -3.92
N THR A 48 -9.46 6.14 -4.65
CA THR A 48 -10.35 7.03 -5.41
C THR A 48 -10.51 6.61 -6.88
N ASP A 49 -9.63 5.75 -7.40
CA ASP A 49 -9.61 5.30 -8.81
C ASP A 49 -10.73 4.32 -9.23
N GLY A 50 -11.78 4.20 -8.41
CA GLY A 50 -13.13 3.94 -8.95
C GLY A 50 -13.59 5.00 -9.99
N GLN A 51 -12.74 6.00 -10.30
CA GLN A 51 -12.83 7.01 -11.35
C GLN A 51 -11.47 7.21 -12.07
N VAL A 52 -10.84 6.16 -12.61
CA VAL A 52 -9.78 6.16 -13.68
C VAL A 52 -8.62 7.18 -13.57
N ALA A 53 -7.37 6.75 -13.35
CA ALA A 53 -6.30 6.76 -14.37
C ALA A 53 -4.91 6.30 -13.84
N GLU A 54 -4.46 5.17 -14.39
CA GLU A 54 -3.09 4.82 -14.81
C GLU A 54 -1.88 5.09 -13.87
N THR A 55 -1.30 3.98 -13.42
CA THR A 55 0.02 3.86 -12.79
C THR A 55 1.14 4.49 -13.64
N PRO A 56 2.01 5.38 -13.11
CA PRO A 56 3.33 5.55 -13.69
C PRO A 56 4.16 4.30 -13.36
N PRO A 57 4.65 3.53 -14.35
CA PRO A 57 5.57 2.44 -14.10
C PRO A 57 6.87 3.04 -13.53
N SER A 58 7.24 2.63 -12.32
CA SER A 58 8.62 2.74 -11.86
C SER A 58 9.47 1.74 -12.66
N THR A 59 9.82 2.10 -13.89
CA THR A 59 10.97 1.52 -14.59
C THR A 59 12.19 2.35 -14.22
N GLU A 60 13.09 1.78 -13.42
CA GLU A 60 14.46 2.28 -13.26
C GLU A 60 15.09 2.58 -14.64
N PRO A 61 15.79 3.70 -14.82
CA PRO A 61 16.59 3.89 -16.00
C PRO A 61 17.78 2.95 -15.94
N LYS A 62 17.80 1.92 -16.80
CA LYS A 62 19.03 1.16 -17.09
C LYS A 62 19.99 2.09 -17.84
N ILE A 63 20.85 2.81 -17.11
CA ILE A 63 22.03 3.44 -17.69
C ILE A 63 22.94 2.30 -18.16
N LYS A 64 22.93 2.01 -19.45
CA LYS A 64 23.98 1.20 -20.07
C LYS A 64 25.12 2.17 -20.40
N LEU A 65 26.08 2.30 -19.48
CA LEU A 65 27.34 2.96 -19.79
C LEU A 65 28.10 2.04 -20.77
N VAL A 66 28.44 2.62 -21.91
CA VAL A 66 29.36 2.05 -22.91
C VAL A 66 30.65 1.52 -22.29
#